data_AF-A0AAW0FUX1-F1
#
_entry.id   AF-A0AAW0FUX1-F1
#
_cell.length_a   1.000
_cell.length_b   1.000
_cell.length_c   1.000
_cell.angle_alpha   90.00
_cell.angle_beta   90.00
_cell.angle_gamma   90.00
#
_symmetry.space_group_name_H-M   'P 1'
#
loop_
_entity.id
_entity.type
_entity.pdbx_description
1 polymer ?
#
loop_
_entity_poly.entity_id
_entity_poly.type
_entity_poly.pdbx_seq_one_letter_code
_entity_poly.pdbx_strand_id
1 'polypeptide(L)'
;MFLLAGVPQRLQNYNDPVSQSMTLPSLPEDFDELDETKRTRAEVFYRDRLVHYHYVKSMEECNKLHYAAFMDPMYALRGRLFTHTSSPWEGETFELKLALIQATERWNALTGGDVRCPIEFDAEEIRETRKLNKVQEEADMLFETIRNMIGLGEEGWVSTENYEDVVAFFKARKEEGLADAESEEERVEIMNNWPWDDMDEEKYM
;
A
#
# COMPACT_ATOMS: atom_id res chain seq x y z
N MET A 1 15.39 -1.56 19.28
CA MET A 1 15.26 -0.15 18.84
C MET A 1 14.70 -0.05 17.42
N PHE A 2 15.15 -0.85 16.46
CA PHE A 2 14.65 -0.83 15.07
C PHE A 2 13.13 -0.96 14.89
N LEU A 3 12.47 -1.87 15.63
CA LEU A 3 11.03 -2.09 15.50
C LEU A 3 10.16 -0.94 16.06
N LEU A 4 10.74 -0.07 16.89
CA LEU A 4 10.07 1.10 17.45
C LEU A 4 10.40 2.38 16.66
N ALA A 5 11.32 2.28 15.70
CA ALA A 5 11.65 3.39 14.81
C ALA A 5 10.58 3.54 13.72
N GLY A 6 10.42 4.74 13.19
CA GLY A 6 9.41 5.05 12.18
C GLY A 6 8.64 6.35 12.42
N VAL A 7 7.79 6.66 11.45
CA VAL A 7 6.79 7.73 11.52
C VAL A 7 5.48 7.14 12.05
N PRO A 8 4.86 7.72 13.09
CA PRO A 8 3.55 7.30 13.57
C PRO A 8 2.52 7.29 12.44
N GLN A 9 1.61 6.32 12.44
CA GLN A 9 0.63 6.10 11.37
C GLN A 9 -0.12 7.39 10.96
N ARG A 10 -0.50 8.24 11.93
CA ARG A 10 -1.23 9.49 11.67
C ARG A 10 -0.39 10.59 11.00
N LEU A 11 0.93 10.45 10.99
CA LEU A 11 1.89 11.38 10.38
C LEU A 11 2.59 10.75 9.16
N GLN A 12 2.28 9.49 8.88
CA GLN A 12 2.92 8.69 7.84
C GLN A 12 2.31 9.03 6.48
N ASN A 13 3.17 9.17 5.47
CA ASN A 13 2.76 9.38 4.09
C ASN A 13 3.64 8.58 3.12
N TYR A 14 3.92 7.30 3.44
CA TYR A 14 4.90 6.50 2.70
C TYR A 14 4.47 6.14 1.27
N ASN A 15 3.17 6.21 0.92
CA ASN A 15 2.71 5.93 -0.45
C ASN A 15 2.88 7.12 -1.39
N ASP A 16 3.53 8.19 -0.94
CA ASP A 16 3.77 9.41 -1.71
C ASP A 16 5.28 9.57 -2.03
N PRO A 17 5.66 9.61 -3.33
CA PRO A 17 7.06 9.72 -3.74
C PRO A 17 7.77 10.98 -3.20
N VAL A 18 7.05 12.09 -3.04
CA VAL A 18 7.62 13.34 -2.49
C VAL A 18 8.01 13.12 -1.03
N SER A 19 7.15 12.49 -0.25
CA SER A 19 7.41 12.15 1.16
C SER A 19 8.56 11.16 1.30
N GLN A 20 8.63 10.14 0.43
CA GLN A 20 9.76 9.20 0.41
C GLN A 20 11.10 9.87 0.09
N SER A 21 11.10 10.91 -0.75
CA SER A 21 12.33 11.66 -1.07
C SER A 21 12.87 12.47 0.11
N MET A 22 12.07 12.65 1.17
CA MET A 22 12.39 13.47 2.35
C MET A 22 12.80 14.90 2.00
N THR A 23 12.28 15.42 0.88
CA THR A 23 12.47 16.81 0.46
C THR A 23 11.38 17.70 1.05
N LEU A 24 11.69 18.99 1.21
CA LEU A 24 10.68 19.95 1.65
C LEU A 24 9.60 20.05 0.57
N PRO A 25 8.34 19.71 0.87
CA PRO A 25 7.29 19.76 -0.14
C PRO A 25 6.95 21.20 -0.52
N SER A 26 6.44 21.38 -1.73
CA SER A 26 5.85 22.62 -2.22
C SER A 26 4.42 22.36 -2.69
N LEU A 27 3.64 23.43 -2.80
CA LEU A 27 2.39 23.40 -3.55
C LEU A 27 2.69 23.23 -5.06
N PRO A 28 1.73 22.73 -5.85
CA PRO A 28 1.82 22.73 -7.31
C PRO A 28 2.06 24.15 -7.86
N GLU A 29 2.77 24.26 -8.99
CA GLU A 29 3.06 25.56 -9.61
C GLU A 29 1.79 26.27 -10.12
N ASP A 30 0.78 25.49 -10.54
CA ASP A 30 -0.51 25.92 -11.07
C ASP A 30 -1.59 26.07 -9.98
N PHE A 31 -1.20 26.08 -8.70
CA PHE A 31 -2.14 26.02 -7.57
C PHE A 31 -3.22 27.12 -7.60
N ASP A 32 -2.84 28.34 -7.99
CA ASP A 32 -3.76 29.50 -8.07
C ASP A 32 -4.76 29.39 -9.25
N GLU A 33 -4.49 28.51 -10.21
CA GLU A 33 -5.32 28.29 -11.40
C GLU A 33 -6.30 27.11 -11.22
N LEU A 34 -6.18 26.35 -10.11
CA LEU A 34 -7.03 25.21 -9.81
C LEU A 34 -8.43 25.62 -9.38
N ASP A 35 -9.42 24.78 -9.72
CA ASP A 35 -10.75 24.86 -9.14
C ASP A 35 -10.73 24.58 -7.62
N GLU A 36 -11.77 25.02 -6.90
CA GLU A 36 -11.83 24.95 -5.44
C GLU A 36 -11.64 23.53 -4.89
N THR A 37 -12.20 22.53 -5.58
CA THR A 37 -12.08 21.12 -5.19
C THR A 37 -10.65 20.63 -5.35
N LYS A 38 -10.01 20.87 -6.50
CA LYS A 38 -8.62 20.50 -6.74
C LYS A 38 -7.65 21.26 -5.84
N ARG A 39 -7.91 22.54 -5.59
CA ARG A 39 -7.11 23.36 -4.67
C ARG A 39 -7.16 22.79 -3.25
N THR A 40 -8.35 22.47 -2.75
CA THR A 40 -8.55 21.85 -1.43
C THR A 40 -7.80 20.52 -1.34
N ARG A 41 -7.88 19.67 -2.38
CA ARG A 41 -7.14 18.40 -2.44
C ARG A 41 -5.62 18.61 -2.44
N ALA A 42 -5.12 19.58 -3.20
CA ALA A 42 -3.70 19.93 -3.23
C ALA A 42 -3.19 20.45 -1.87
N GLU A 43 -4.00 21.23 -1.15
CA GLU A 43 -3.67 21.67 0.22
C GLU A 43 -3.57 20.50 1.20
N VAL A 44 -4.48 19.52 1.13
CA VAL A 44 -4.45 18.32 1.98
C VAL A 44 -3.16 17.55 1.73
N PHE A 45 -2.85 17.21 0.47
CA PHE A 45 -1.61 16.51 0.14
C PHE A 45 -0.36 17.28 0.58
N TYR A 46 -0.34 18.60 0.41
CA TYR A 46 0.75 19.43 0.88
C TYR A 46 0.92 19.34 2.40
N ARG A 47 -0.17 19.42 3.17
CA ARG A 47 -0.14 19.29 4.63
C ARG A 47 0.36 17.92 5.08
N ASP A 48 -0.11 16.84 4.47
CA ASP A 48 0.31 15.48 4.82
C ASP A 48 1.81 15.28 4.57
N ARG A 49 2.30 15.72 3.40
CA ARG A 49 3.73 15.75 3.08
C ARG A 49 4.53 16.59 4.08
N LEU A 50 4.02 17.76 4.44
CA LEU A 50 4.71 18.71 5.31
C LEU A 50 4.84 18.17 6.74
N VAL A 51 3.77 17.57 7.26
CA VAL A 51 3.76 16.91 8.57
C VAL A 51 4.74 15.74 8.60
N HIS A 52 4.72 14.89 7.55
CA HIS A 52 5.67 13.80 7.40
C HIS A 52 7.12 14.30 7.42
N TYR A 53 7.42 15.30 6.58
CA TYR A 53 8.74 15.93 6.47
C TYR A 53 9.22 16.48 7.82
N HIS A 54 8.39 17.28 8.49
CA HIS A 54 8.77 17.88 9.77
C HIS A 54 8.96 16.83 10.85
N TYR A 55 8.18 15.76 10.88
CA TYR A 55 8.41 14.67 11.82
C TYR A 55 9.78 14.03 11.59
N VAL A 56 10.08 13.62 10.35
CA VAL A 56 11.36 12.97 10.03
C VAL A 56 12.54 13.90 10.33
N LYS A 57 12.45 15.18 9.97
CA LYS A 57 13.49 16.18 10.25
C LYS A 57 13.66 16.50 11.73
N SER A 58 12.57 16.60 12.48
CA SER A 58 12.67 16.80 13.93
C SER A 58 13.33 15.60 14.63
N MET A 59 13.10 14.38 14.14
CA MET A 59 13.74 13.18 14.69
C MET A 59 15.25 13.15 14.49
N GLU A 60 15.76 13.72 13.39
CA GLU A 60 17.19 13.88 13.12
C GLU A 60 17.89 14.64 14.26
N GLU A 61 17.24 15.68 14.79
CA GLU A 61 17.77 16.53 15.86
C GLU A 61 17.47 15.97 17.26
N CYS A 62 16.21 15.62 17.51
CA CYS A 62 15.68 15.32 18.84
C CYS A 62 15.92 13.87 19.29
N ASN A 63 16.09 12.92 18.37
CA ASN A 63 16.25 11.51 18.70
C ASN A 63 17.13 10.79 17.66
N LYS A 64 18.43 11.07 17.72
CA LYS A 64 19.45 10.57 16.80
C LYS A 64 19.45 9.04 16.65
N LEU A 65 19.18 8.30 17.74
CA LEU A 65 19.15 6.84 17.70
C LEU A 65 17.93 6.31 16.94
N HIS A 66 16.76 6.92 17.13
CA HIS A 66 15.56 6.59 16.35
C HIS A 66 15.74 6.95 14.89
N TYR A 67 16.29 8.13 14.60
CA TYR A 67 16.58 8.55 13.23
C TYR A 67 17.56 7.59 12.55
N ALA A 68 18.67 7.24 13.20
CA ALA A 68 19.64 6.28 12.66
C ALA A 68 19.01 4.90 12.40
N ALA A 69 18.14 4.42 13.30
CA ALA A 69 17.44 3.15 13.13
C ALA A 69 16.40 3.19 12.00
N PHE A 70 15.72 4.34 11.81
CA PHE A 70 14.76 4.57 10.75
C PHE A 70 15.43 4.68 9.36
N MET A 71 16.59 5.33 9.29
CA MET A 71 17.37 5.50 8.06
C MET A 71 18.19 4.26 7.67
N ASP A 72 18.20 3.22 8.49
CA ASP A 72 18.89 1.96 8.17
C ASP A 72 18.28 1.32 6.90
N PRO A 73 19.08 0.93 5.90
CA PRO A 73 18.57 0.35 4.66
C PRO A 73 17.74 -0.94 4.84
N MET A 74 17.90 -1.63 5.96
CA MET A 74 17.16 -2.83 6.34
C MET A 74 15.94 -2.53 7.24
N TYR A 75 15.67 -1.27 7.60
CA TYR A 75 14.56 -0.88 8.47
C TYR A 75 13.22 -1.47 8.01
N ALA A 76 12.86 -1.21 6.75
CA ALA A 76 11.59 -1.67 6.18
C ALA A 76 11.49 -3.21 6.14
N LEU A 77 12.59 -3.89 5.78
CA LEU A 77 12.63 -5.35 5.71
C LEU A 77 12.49 -5.98 7.11
N ARG A 78 13.18 -5.45 8.12
CA ARG A 78 13.07 -5.91 9.51
C ARG A 78 11.64 -5.71 10.05
N GLY A 79 11.04 -4.56 9.74
CA GLY A 79 9.65 -4.24 10.09
C GLY A 79 8.68 -5.24 9.47
N ARG A 80 8.75 -5.45 8.14
CA ARG A 80 7.90 -6.42 7.42
C ARG A 80 8.06 -7.83 7.98
N LEU A 81 9.30 -8.31 8.16
CA LEU A 81 9.53 -9.63 8.74
C LEU A 81 8.86 -9.78 10.11
N PHE A 82 9.00 -8.81 11.00
CA PHE A 82 8.37 -8.84 12.32
C PHE A 82 6.83 -8.81 12.23
N THR A 83 6.28 -7.88 11.46
CA THR A 83 4.83 -7.71 11.30
C THR A 83 4.21 -8.96 10.72
N HIS A 84 4.69 -9.42 9.56
CA HIS A 84 4.09 -10.57 8.89
C HIS A 84 4.24 -11.81 9.77
N THR A 85 5.43 -12.12 10.32
CA THR A 85 5.61 -13.32 11.15
C THR A 85 4.70 -13.39 12.39
N SER A 86 4.22 -12.25 12.87
CA SER A 86 3.35 -12.14 14.04
C SER A 86 1.85 -12.07 13.70
N SER A 87 1.49 -11.84 12.43
CA SER A 87 0.10 -11.72 12.01
C SER A 87 -0.62 -13.07 12.06
N PRO A 88 -1.91 -13.11 12.48
CA PRO A 88 -2.74 -14.27 12.20
C PRO A 88 -2.88 -14.39 10.68
N TRP A 89 -2.37 -15.47 10.12
CA TRP A 89 -2.49 -15.75 8.70
C TRP A 89 -3.94 -16.15 8.43
N GLU A 90 -4.76 -15.23 7.94
CA GLU A 90 -6.14 -15.49 7.54
C GLU A 90 -6.19 -16.28 6.22
N GLY A 91 -5.46 -17.40 6.16
CA GLY A 91 -5.34 -18.26 4.99
C GLY A 91 -4.29 -17.82 3.96
N GLU A 92 -3.73 -16.62 4.08
CA GLU A 92 -2.75 -16.09 3.12
C GLU A 92 -1.38 -15.80 3.77
N THR A 93 -0.28 -16.15 3.09
CA THR A 93 1.11 -15.98 3.57
C THR A 93 2.04 -15.32 2.55
N PHE A 94 1.47 -14.81 1.46
CA PHE A 94 2.20 -14.24 0.33
C PHE A 94 3.19 -13.14 0.73
N GLU A 95 2.74 -12.16 1.51
CA GLU A 95 3.59 -11.05 2.01
C GLU A 95 4.77 -11.54 2.85
N LEU A 96 4.56 -12.62 3.63
CA LEU A 96 5.65 -13.26 4.35
C LEU A 96 6.63 -13.92 3.41
N LYS A 97 6.14 -14.68 2.42
CA LYS A 97 7.01 -15.34 1.44
C LYS A 97 7.88 -14.32 0.72
N LEU A 98 7.31 -13.18 0.32
CA LEU A 98 8.06 -12.06 -0.25
C LEU A 98 9.11 -11.50 0.70
N ALA A 99 8.75 -11.23 1.95
CA ALA A 99 9.68 -10.72 2.96
C ALA A 99 10.82 -11.72 3.23
N LEU A 100 10.53 -13.02 3.26
CA LEU A 100 11.53 -14.07 3.44
C LEU A 100 12.46 -14.21 2.23
N ILE A 101 11.95 -14.14 1.00
CA ILE A 101 12.78 -14.13 -0.22
C ILE A 101 13.71 -12.91 -0.21
N GLN A 102 13.22 -11.72 0.13
CA GLN A 102 14.08 -10.54 0.26
C GLN A 102 15.10 -10.70 1.40
N ALA A 103 14.75 -11.41 2.48
CA ALA A 103 15.65 -11.71 3.57
C ALA A 103 16.77 -12.68 3.18
N THR A 104 16.50 -13.70 2.35
CA THR A 104 17.54 -14.60 1.84
C THR A 104 18.50 -13.85 0.91
N GLU A 105 17.99 -12.99 0.02
CA GLU A 105 18.79 -12.16 -0.88
C GLU A 105 19.67 -11.14 -0.15
N ARG A 106 19.16 -10.56 0.95
CA ARG A 106 19.86 -9.54 1.75
C ARG A 106 20.43 -10.09 3.05
N TRP A 107 20.60 -11.40 3.16
CA TRP A 107 20.94 -12.07 4.42
C TRP A 107 22.22 -11.54 5.08
N ASN A 108 23.26 -11.30 4.27
CA ASN A 108 24.52 -10.76 4.77
C ASN A 108 24.36 -9.36 5.36
N ALA A 109 23.52 -8.51 4.75
CA ALA A 109 23.21 -7.18 5.26
C ALA A 109 22.35 -7.23 6.54
N LEU A 110 21.51 -8.25 6.68
CA LEU A 110 20.71 -8.46 7.88
C LEU A 110 21.53 -8.97 9.08
N THR A 111 22.50 -9.85 8.83
CA THR A 111 23.23 -10.57 9.90
C THR A 111 24.66 -10.10 10.14
N GLY A 112 25.23 -9.30 9.25
CA GLY A 112 26.65 -8.94 9.29
C GLY A 112 27.56 -9.95 8.60
N GLY A 113 27.02 -11.04 8.02
CA GLY A 113 27.74 -11.99 7.16
C GLY A 113 28.37 -13.19 7.88
N ASP A 114 28.31 -13.25 9.21
CA ASP A 114 28.95 -14.32 9.99
C ASP A 114 28.11 -15.62 10.11
N VAL A 115 26.86 -15.59 9.63
CA VAL A 115 25.90 -16.68 9.80
C VAL A 115 25.34 -17.09 8.44
N ARG A 116 25.28 -18.39 8.14
CA ARG A 116 24.64 -18.91 6.93
C ARG A 116 23.12 -18.73 7.01
N CYS A 117 22.49 -18.36 5.89
CA CYS A 117 21.04 -18.27 5.82
C CYS A 117 20.40 -19.66 6.06
N PRO A 118 19.44 -19.79 7.00
CA PRO A 118 18.81 -21.07 7.32
C PRO A 118 17.68 -21.44 6.35
N ILE A 119 17.27 -20.52 5.48
CA ILE A 119 16.16 -20.68 4.54
C ILE A 119 16.72 -20.62 3.13
N GLU A 120 16.23 -21.48 2.26
CA GLU A 120 16.56 -21.52 0.84
C GLU A 120 15.25 -21.70 0.06
N PHE A 121 15.13 -20.97 -1.04
CA PHE A 121 14.03 -21.09 -1.98
C PHE A 121 14.62 -21.52 -3.31
N ASP A 122 13.90 -22.38 -4.04
CA ASP A 122 14.34 -22.71 -5.39
C ASP A 122 14.05 -21.56 -6.38
N ALA A 123 14.66 -21.64 -7.56
CA ALA A 123 14.55 -20.58 -8.57
C ALA A 123 13.13 -20.45 -9.15
N GLU A 124 12.35 -21.54 -9.14
CA GLU A 124 10.98 -21.53 -9.62
C GLU A 124 10.07 -20.82 -8.62
N GLU A 125 10.17 -21.15 -7.34
CA GLU A 125 9.43 -20.49 -6.27
C GLU A 125 9.65 -18.97 -6.25
N ILE A 126 10.91 -18.55 -6.39
CA ILE A 126 11.25 -17.12 -6.46
C ILE A 126 10.59 -16.47 -7.67
N ARG A 127 10.62 -17.15 -8.83
CA ARG A 127 10.05 -16.64 -10.07
C ARG A 127 8.53 -16.49 -9.98
N GLU A 128 7.84 -17.53 -9.51
CA GLU A 128 6.38 -17.54 -9.36
C GLU A 128 5.92 -16.48 -8.34
N THR A 129 6.60 -16.41 -7.18
CA THR A 129 6.25 -15.42 -6.15
C THR A 129 6.42 -13.99 -6.67
N ARG A 130 7.52 -13.70 -7.40
CA ARG A 130 7.73 -12.39 -8.02
C ARG A 130 6.75 -12.09 -9.16
N LYS A 131 6.31 -13.11 -9.91
CA LYS A 131 5.28 -12.95 -10.93
C LYS A 131 3.96 -12.54 -10.28
N LEU A 132 3.56 -13.24 -9.23
CA LEU A 132 2.35 -12.91 -8.47
C LEU A 132 2.43 -11.51 -7.85
N ASN A 133 3.59 -11.12 -7.31
CA ASN A 133 3.79 -9.78 -6.75
C ASN A 133 3.52 -8.67 -7.77
N LYS A 134 3.95 -8.85 -9.02
CA LYS A 134 3.68 -7.88 -10.08
C LYS A 134 2.20 -7.77 -10.40
N VAL A 135 1.50 -8.90 -10.46
CA VAL A 135 0.04 -8.90 -10.68
C VAL A 135 -0.67 -8.20 -9.53
N GLN A 136 -0.25 -8.44 -8.28
CA GLN A 136 -0.79 -7.76 -7.11
C GLN A 136 -0.50 -6.25 -7.15
N GLU A 137 0.73 -5.84 -7.44
CA GLU A 137 1.11 -4.42 -7.57
C GLU A 137 0.28 -3.71 -8.66
N GLU A 138 0.02 -4.37 -9.79
CA GLU A 138 -0.83 -3.85 -10.85
C GLU A 138 -2.30 -3.70 -10.40
N ALA A 139 -2.83 -4.71 -9.70
CA ALA A 139 -4.17 -4.64 -9.13
C ALA A 139 -4.29 -3.52 -8.09
N ASP A 140 -3.35 -3.44 -7.14
CA ASP A 140 -3.32 -2.41 -6.10
C ASP A 140 -3.29 -1.00 -6.72
N MET A 141 -2.44 -0.77 -7.74
CA MET A 141 -2.40 0.50 -8.47
C MET A 141 -3.74 0.84 -9.14
N LEU A 142 -4.42 -0.16 -9.72
CA LEU A 142 -5.73 0.03 -10.33
C LEU A 142 -6.78 0.41 -9.27
N PHE A 143 -6.83 -0.32 -8.14
CA PHE A 143 -7.73 -0.01 -7.03
C PHE A 143 -7.47 1.40 -6.51
N GLU A 144 -6.22 1.75 -6.22
CA GLU A 144 -5.86 3.10 -5.78
C GLU A 144 -6.29 4.18 -6.75
N THR A 145 -6.12 3.95 -8.05
CA THR A 145 -6.54 4.89 -9.09
C THR A 145 -8.05 5.10 -9.08
N ILE A 146 -8.82 4.01 -8.98
CA ILE A 146 -10.29 4.06 -8.91
C ILE A 146 -10.73 4.80 -7.65
N ARG A 147 -10.17 4.47 -6.47
CA ARG A 147 -10.49 5.15 -5.21
C ARG A 147 -10.24 6.65 -5.30
N ASN A 148 -9.09 7.04 -5.85
CA ASN A 148 -8.71 8.44 -6.03
C ASN A 148 -9.55 9.20 -7.06
N MET A 149 -10.10 8.49 -8.05
CA MET A 149 -10.96 9.04 -9.10
C MET A 149 -12.36 9.35 -8.58
N ILE A 150 -12.94 8.45 -7.79
CA ILE A 150 -14.34 8.55 -7.33
C ILE A 150 -14.48 9.05 -5.88
N GLY A 151 -13.35 9.29 -5.19
CA GLY A 151 -13.33 9.74 -3.81
C GLY A 151 -13.75 8.67 -2.80
N LEU A 152 -13.44 7.39 -3.10
CA LEU A 152 -13.74 6.27 -2.22
C LEU A 152 -12.75 6.26 -1.04
N GLY A 153 -13.28 6.20 0.18
CA GLY A 153 -12.48 5.97 1.38
C GLY A 153 -11.85 4.57 1.41
N GLU A 154 -10.91 4.35 2.34
CA GLU A 154 -10.21 3.06 2.48
C GLU A 154 -11.17 1.88 2.68
N GLU A 155 -12.24 2.11 3.44
CA GLU A 155 -13.27 1.11 3.77
C GLU A 155 -14.53 1.24 2.87
N GLY A 156 -14.39 1.80 1.66
CA GLY A 156 -15.52 1.92 0.71
C GLY A 156 -16.49 3.08 0.98
N TRP A 157 -16.28 3.90 2.01
CA TRP A 157 -17.17 5.03 2.31
C TRP A 157 -17.10 6.13 1.23
N VAL A 158 -18.26 6.72 0.94
CA VAL A 158 -18.40 7.88 0.04
C VAL A 158 -19.39 8.87 0.66
N SER A 159 -19.34 10.15 0.24
CA SER A 159 -20.33 11.13 0.68
C SER A 159 -21.73 10.76 0.19
N THR A 160 -22.74 11.15 0.97
CA THR A 160 -24.15 10.84 0.65
C THR A 160 -24.60 11.42 -0.68
N GLU A 161 -24.03 12.55 -1.10
CA GLU A 161 -24.36 13.20 -2.38
C GLU A 161 -23.86 12.38 -3.58
N ASN A 162 -22.74 11.66 -3.42
CA ASN A 162 -22.07 10.94 -4.50
C ASN A 162 -22.38 9.43 -4.50
N TYR A 163 -23.13 8.94 -3.51
CA TYR A 163 -23.38 7.51 -3.31
C TYR A 163 -23.99 6.84 -4.56
N GLU A 164 -25.10 7.38 -5.06
CA GLU A 164 -25.81 6.81 -6.21
C GLU A 164 -24.94 6.80 -7.48
N ASP A 165 -24.16 7.86 -7.70
CA ASP A 165 -23.25 7.97 -8.84
C ASP A 165 -22.12 6.94 -8.76
N VAL A 166 -21.56 6.70 -7.57
CA VAL A 166 -20.51 5.70 -7.35
C VAL A 166 -21.04 4.28 -7.49
N VAL A 167 -22.24 3.99 -6.98
CA VAL A 167 -22.90 2.69 -7.18
C VAL A 167 -23.16 2.44 -8.67
N ALA A 168 -23.67 3.44 -9.39
CA ALA A 168 -23.89 3.35 -10.84
C ALA A 168 -22.56 3.13 -11.60
N PHE A 169 -21.48 3.80 -11.20
CA PHE A 169 -20.15 3.62 -11.77
C PHE A 169 -19.64 2.18 -11.62
N PHE A 170 -19.70 1.62 -10.41
CA PHE A 170 -19.23 0.24 -10.18
C PHE A 170 -20.08 -0.81 -10.88
N LYS A 171 -21.39 -0.60 -10.95
CA LYS A 171 -22.29 -1.45 -11.72
C LYS A 171 -21.93 -1.44 -13.21
N ALA A 172 -21.71 -0.26 -13.79
CA ALA A 172 -21.31 -0.14 -15.18
C ALA A 172 -19.95 -0.82 -15.45
N ARG A 173 -18.99 -0.71 -14.52
CA ARG A 173 -17.70 -1.41 -14.63
C ARG A 173 -17.81 -2.93 -14.53
N LYS A 174 -18.74 -3.43 -13.71
CA LYS A 174 -19.03 -4.86 -13.67
C LYS A 174 -19.62 -5.36 -14.99
N GLU A 175 -20.56 -4.60 -15.55
CA GLU A 175 -21.17 -4.93 -16.84
C GLU A 175 -20.13 -4.92 -17.99
N GLU A 176 -19.22 -3.96 -17.99
CA GLU A 176 -18.08 -3.90 -18.93
C GLU A 176 -17.16 -5.12 -18.77
N GLY A 177 -16.72 -5.42 -17.54
CA GLY A 177 -15.89 -6.61 -17.27
C GLY A 177 -16.56 -7.92 -17.69
N LEU A 178 -17.88 -8.05 -17.47
CA LEU A 178 -18.64 -9.22 -17.92
C LEU A 178 -18.77 -9.30 -19.44
N ALA A 179 -18.81 -8.16 -20.14
CA ALA A 179 -18.89 -8.12 -21.60
C ALA A 179 -17.54 -8.46 -22.25
N ASP A 180 -16.43 -8.10 -21.58
CA ASP A 180 -15.07 -8.34 -22.04
C ASP A 180 -14.53 -9.74 -21.67
N ALA A 181 -15.24 -10.49 -20.82
CA ALA A 181 -14.87 -11.85 -20.44
C ALA A 181 -14.68 -12.77 -21.65
N GLU A 182 -13.52 -13.43 -21.74
CA GLU A 182 -13.12 -14.28 -22.86
C GLU A 182 -13.70 -15.70 -22.74
N SER A 183 -14.18 -16.09 -21.55
CA SER A 183 -14.70 -17.43 -21.26
C SER A 183 -15.88 -17.41 -20.26
N GLU A 184 -16.64 -18.50 -20.24
CA GLU A 184 -17.72 -18.68 -19.25
C GLU A 184 -17.14 -18.82 -17.83
N GLU A 185 -15.99 -19.47 -17.71
CA GLU A 185 -15.25 -19.59 -16.44
C GLU A 185 -14.87 -18.22 -15.89
N GLU A 186 -14.26 -17.35 -16.70
CA GLU A 186 -13.91 -15.98 -16.31
C GLU A 186 -15.15 -15.16 -15.94
N ARG A 187 -16.24 -15.32 -16.69
CA ARG A 187 -17.50 -14.64 -16.40
C ARG A 187 -18.06 -15.04 -15.02
N VAL A 188 -17.97 -16.32 -14.67
CA VAL A 188 -18.34 -16.84 -13.34
C VAL A 188 -17.41 -16.29 -12.25
N GLU A 189 -16.10 -16.20 -12.51
CA GLU A 189 -15.14 -15.62 -11.58
C GLU A 189 -15.43 -14.15 -11.30
N ILE A 190 -15.72 -13.34 -12.33
CA ILE A 190 -16.10 -11.92 -12.18
C ILE A 190 -17.40 -11.80 -11.38
N MET A 191 -18.40 -12.65 -11.64
CA MET A 191 -19.67 -12.60 -10.91
C MET A 191 -19.53 -12.95 -9.43
N ASN A 192 -18.66 -13.89 -9.08
CA ASN A 192 -18.51 -14.39 -7.71
C ASN A 192 -17.52 -13.56 -6.86
N ASN A 193 -16.60 -12.86 -7.50
CA ASN A 193 -15.49 -12.18 -6.82
C ASN A 193 -15.47 -10.66 -7.08
N TRP A 194 -16.61 -10.06 -7.46
CA TRP A 194 -16.66 -8.62 -7.69
C TRP A 194 -16.43 -7.85 -6.38
N PRO A 195 -15.38 -7.01 -6.26
CA PRO A 195 -14.96 -6.45 -4.96
C PRO A 195 -15.96 -5.50 -4.31
N TRP A 196 -16.89 -4.93 -5.10
CA TRP A 196 -17.86 -3.92 -4.66
C TRP A 196 -19.29 -4.42 -4.69
N ASP A 197 -19.50 -5.74 -4.78
CA ASP A 197 -20.82 -6.31 -4.58
C ASP A 197 -21.18 -6.31 -3.10
N ASP A 198 -22.48 -6.18 -2.81
CA ASP A 198 -23.00 -6.40 -1.47
C ASP A 198 -22.72 -7.84 -1.04
N MET A 199 -22.06 -7.98 0.10
CA MET A 199 -21.81 -9.28 0.71
C MET A 199 -22.99 -9.65 1.63
N ASP A 200 -23.41 -10.92 1.59
CA ASP A 200 -24.38 -11.43 2.56
C ASP A 200 -23.73 -11.53 3.95
N GLU A 201 -23.99 -10.52 4.78
CA GLU A 201 -23.48 -10.44 6.15
C GLU A 201 -24.34 -11.21 7.17
N GLU A 202 -25.47 -11.84 6.78
CA GLU A 202 -26.35 -12.56 7.73
C GLU A 202 -25.62 -13.68 8.49
N LYS A 203 -24.57 -14.25 7.89
CA LYS A 203 -23.74 -15.30 8.50
C LYS A 203 -22.76 -14.76 9.56
N TYR A 204 -22.55 -13.45 9.60
CA TYR A 204 -21.58 -12.77 10.47
C TYR A 204 -22.23 -11.87 11.53
N MET A 205 -23.56 -11.74 11.53
CA MET A 205 -24.36 -11.10 12.58
C MET A 205 -24.94 -12.11 13.59
#